data_AF-A0AAW0KRS4-F1
#
_entry.id   AF-A0AAW0KRS4-F1
#
_cell.length_a   1.000
_cell.length_b   1.000
_cell.length_c   1.000
_cell.angle_alpha   90.00
_cell.angle_beta   90.00
_cell.angle_gamma   90.00
#
_symmetry.space_group_name_H-M   'P 1'
#
loop_
_entity.id
_entity.type
_entity.pdbx_description
1 polymer ?
#
loop_
_entity_poly.entity_id
_entity_poly.type
_entity_poly.pdbx_seq_one_letter_code
_entity_poly.pdbx_strand_id
1 'polypeptide(L)' 'MRGSLDTAESTADLMVAGTSVDDFLNSLGLEKYLITFQAEEVDMTALVHMTDDDLKALGIPMGPRKKIILALESRA' A
#
# COMPACT_ATOMS: atom_id res chain seq x y z
N MET A 1 28.06 -34.89 -7.81
CA MET A 1 28.21 -33.81 -6.81
C MET A 1 27.13 -32.77 -7.11
N ARG A 2 25.91 -32.93 -6.58
CA ARG A 2 25.40 -32.29 -5.33
C ARG A 2 25.76 -30.80 -5.19
N GLY A 3 24.75 -29.96 -5.43
CA GLY A 3 24.41 -28.84 -4.55
C GLY A 3 25.05 -27.48 -4.85
N SER A 4 24.24 -26.57 -5.39
CA SER A 4 24.07 -25.22 -4.81
C SER A 4 22.66 -24.74 -5.14
N LEU A 5 21.81 -24.83 -4.12
CA LEU A 5 20.53 -24.17 -3.98
C LEU A 5 20.85 -22.77 -3.41
N ASP A 6 20.40 -21.70 -4.07
CA ASP A 6 19.98 -20.43 -3.44
C ASP A 6 19.29 -19.58 -4.52
N THR A 7 17.98 -19.77 -4.72
CA THR A 7 16.93 -18.86 -4.22
C THR A 7 17.09 -17.43 -4.75
N ALA A 8 16.58 -17.20 -5.95
CA ALA A 8 16.06 -15.89 -6.34
C ALA A 8 14.78 -16.09 -7.18
N GLU A 9 13.84 -16.85 -6.64
CA GLU A 9 12.42 -16.56 -6.91
C GLU A 9 12.12 -15.22 -6.22
N SER A 10 12.56 -14.11 -6.85
CA SER A 10 12.18 -12.78 -6.41
C SER A 10 10.77 -12.52 -6.89
N THR A 11 9.86 -12.92 -6.00
CA THR A 11 8.72 -12.12 -5.53
C THR A 11 7.58 -11.91 -6.53
N ALA A 12 6.64 -12.86 -6.45
CA ALA A 12 5.19 -12.67 -6.43
C ALA A 12 4.58 -11.93 -7.63
N ASP A 13 3.89 -12.61 -8.53
CA ASP A 13 2.48 -12.96 -8.31
C ASP A 13 1.69 -11.80 -7.67
N LEU A 14 1.43 -10.74 -8.44
CA LEU A 14 0.40 -9.74 -8.13
C LEU A 14 -0.37 -9.40 -9.41
N MET A 15 -0.85 -10.43 -10.09
CA MET A 15 -2.07 -10.34 -10.89
C MET A 15 -3.34 -10.44 -10.01
N VAL A 16 -3.19 -10.35 -8.68
CA VAL A 16 -4.28 -10.03 -7.76
C VAL A 16 -4.41 -8.51 -7.68
N ALA A 17 -4.83 -7.90 -8.78
CA ALA A 17 -5.26 -6.52 -8.75
C ALA A 17 -6.48 -6.41 -7.82
N GLY A 18 -6.25 -6.00 -6.57
CA GLY A 18 -7.14 -5.03 -5.94
C GLY A 18 -7.93 -5.45 -4.70
N THR A 19 -7.32 -6.03 -3.67
CA THR A 19 -8.03 -6.22 -2.38
C THR A 19 -7.30 -5.76 -1.11
N SER A 20 -6.02 -5.38 -1.16
CA SER A 20 -5.26 -5.03 0.05
C SER A 20 -4.58 -3.66 -0.04
N VAL A 21 -4.28 -3.08 1.13
CA VAL A 21 -3.66 -1.75 1.26
C VAL A 21 -2.22 -1.74 0.71
N ASP A 22 -1.51 -2.86 0.82
CA ASP A 22 -0.17 -3.06 0.25
C ASP A 22 -0.15 -2.91 -1.28
N ASP A 23 -0.95 -3.68 -2.02
CA ASP A 23 -1.10 -3.55 -3.47
C ASP A 23 -1.49 -2.13 -3.89
N PHE A 24 -2.42 -1.52 -3.15
CA PHE A 24 -2.86 -0.18 -3.45
C PHE A 24 -1.73 0.85 -3.32
N LEU A 25 -0.97 0.79 -2.22
CA LEU A 25 0.16 1.69 -2.01
C LEU A 25 1.31 1.39 -2.98
N ASN A 26 1.57 0.12 -3.29
CA ASN A 26 2.58 -0.29 -4.26
C ASN A 26 2.25 0.26 -5.66
N SER A 27 0.98 0.16 -6.08
CA SER A 27 0.51 0.74 -7.35
C SER A 27 0.74 2.25 -7.46
N LEU A 28 0.73 2.97 -6.33
CA LEU A 28 1.00 4.41 -6.25
C LEU A 28 2.48 4.76 -6.08
N GLY A 29 3.37 3.77 -5.91
CA GLY A 29 4.77 3.94 -5.54
C GLY A 29 4.94 4.51 -4.12
N LEU A 30 4.03 4.13 -3.23
CA LEU A 30 3.91 4.58 -1.85
C LEU A 30 4.13 3.44 -0.84
N GLU A 31 4.74 2.32 -1.25
CA GLU A 31 4.96 1.16 -0.39
C GLU A 31 5.76 1.49 0.88
N LYS A 32 6.57 2.55 0.87
CA LYS A 32 7.26 3.05 2.07
C LYS A 32 6.34 3.48 3.21
N TYR A 33 5.08 3.81 2.91
CA TYR A 33 4.08 4.18 3.91
C TYR A 33 3.26 2.98 4.38
N LEU A 34 3.40 1.81 3.74
CA LEU A 34 2.67 0.60 4.10
C LEU A 34 2.86 0.24 5.57
N ILE A 35 4.07 0.39 6.09
CA ILE A 35 4.41 0.13 7.50
C ILE A 35 3.55 0.99 8.43
N THR A 36 3.30 2.25 8.07
CA THR A 36 2.46 3.17 8.84
C THR A 36 1.00 2.72 8.85
N PHE A 37 0.48 2.30 7.70
CA PHE A 37 -0.89 1.78 7.60
C PHE A 37 -1.05 0.47 8.36
N GLN A 38 -0.07 -0.43 8.29
CA GLN A 38 -0.08 -1.69 9.04
C GLN A 38 0.03 -1.47 10.55
N ALA A 39 0.87 -0.53 10.99
CA ALA A 39 1.03 -0.19 12.41
C ALA A 39 -0.25 0.37 13.02
N GLU A 40 -1.03 1.11 12.23
CA GLU A 40 -2.31 1.70 12.63
C GLU A 40 -3.51 0.80 12.27
N GLU A 41 -3.24 -0.46 11.87
CA GLU A 41 -4.25 -1.47 11.53
C GLU A 41 -5.28 -0.97 10.50
N VAL A 42 -4.82 -0.21 9.50
CA VAL A 42 -5.69 0.35 8.46
C VAL A 42 -5.97 -0.70 7.39
N ASP A 43 -7.23 -1.14 7.34
CA ASP A 43 -7.77 -1.98 6.26
C ASP A 43 -8.23 -1.15 5.06
N MET A 44 -8.48 -1.80 3.91
CA MET A 44 -9.02 -1.14 2.71
C MET A 44 -10.34 -0.41 2.98
N THR A 45 -11.18 -0.95 3.86
CA THR A 45 -12.45 -0.34 4.27
C THR A 45 -12.25 0.93 5.09
N ALA A 46 -11.23 0.96 5.96
CA ALA A 46 -10.85 2.15 6.70
C ALA A 46 -10.26 3.17 5.72
N LEU A 47 -9.36 2.73 4.86
CA LEU A 47 -8.66 3.57 3.88
C LEU A 47 -9.62 4.34 2.97
N VAL A 48 -10.70 3.72 2.48
CA VAL A 48 -11.72 4.42 1.65
C VAL A 48 -12.55 5.45 2.43
N HIS A 49 -12.59 5.37 3.76
CA HIS A 49 -13.26 6.34 4.63
C HIS A 49 -12.27 7.35 5.26
N MET A 50 -10.96 7.17 5.05
CA MET A 50 -9.95 8.10 5.58
C MET A 50 -10.00 9.43 4.83
N THR A 51 -9.94 10.50 5.62
CA THR A 51 -9.86 11.87 5.13
C THR A 51 -8.42 12.34 5.05
N ASP A 52 -8.21 13.55 4.56
CA ASP A 52 -6.89 14.15 4.55
C ASP A 52 -6.32 14.35 5.97
N ASP A 53 -7.17 14.51 6.99
CA ASP A 53 -6.70 14.66 8.37
C ASP A 53 -6.25 13.30 8.96
N ASP A 54 -6.92 12.20 8.64
CA ASP A 54 -6.50 10.86 9.08
C ASP A 54 -5.13 10.50 8.49
N LEU A 55 -4.93 10.75 7.19
CA LEU A 55 -3.63 10.58 6.55
C LEU A 55 -2.57 11.54 7.13
N LYS A 56 -2.97 12.68 7.71
CA LYS A 56 -2.07 13.57 8.46
C LYS A 56 -1.65 12.97 9.79
N ALA A 57 -2.60 12.39 10.51
CA ALA A 57 -2.37 11.75 11.80
C ALA A 57 -1.38 10.58 11.65
N LEU A 58 -1.49 9.83 10.53
CA LEU A 58 -0.52 8.81 10.14
C LEU A 58 0.89 9.36 9.84
N GLY A 59 1.08 10.69 9.73
CA GLY A 59 2.36 11.28 9.38
C GLY A 59 2.67 11.29 7.87
N ILE A 60 1.64 11.11 7.02
CA ILE A 60 1.82 11.12 5.57
C ILE A 60 1.85 12.57 5.06
N PRO A 61 2.89 12.99 4.32
CA PRO A 61 2.99 14.35 3.80
C PRO A 61 1.93 14.65 2.73
N MET A 62 1.70 15.94 2.45
CA MET A 62 0.66 16.42 1.52
C MET A 62 0.67 15.74 0.14
N GLY A 63 1.84 15.44 -0.43
CA GLY A 63 1.95 14.85 -1.77
C GLY A 63 1.38 13.43 -1.86
N PRO A 64 1.95 12.45 -1.13
CA PRO A 64 1.41 11.08 -1.06
C PRO A 64 -0.05 11.02 -0.61
N ARG A 65 -0.43 11.88 0.34
CA ARG A 65 -1.82 11.98 0.81
C ARG A 65 -2.79 12.28 -0.32
N LYS A 66 -2.52 13.31 -1.11
CA LYS A 66 -3.37 13.65 -2.26
C LYS A 66 -3.41 12.54 -3.30
N LYS A 67 -2.29 11.84 -3.53
CA LYS A 67 -2.27 10.68 -4.43
C LYS A 67 -3.21 9.57 -3.96
N ILE A 68 -3.19 9.24 -2.67
CA ILE A 68 -4.05 8.21 -2.08
C ILE A 68 -5.52 8.59 -2.24
N ILE A 69 -5.90 9.80 -1.81
CA ILE A 69 -7.29 10.27 -1.92
C ILE A 69 -7.76 10.25 -3.38
N LEU A 70 -6.98 10.80 -4.31
CA LEU A 70 -7.32 10.80 -5.73
C LEU A 70 -7.46 9.39 -6.31
N ALA A 71 -6.63 8.44 -5.87
CA ALA A 71 -6.70 7.05 -6.33
C ALA A 71 -7.90 6.30 -5.73
N LEU A 72 -8.34 6.66 -4.52
CA LEU A 72 -9.58 6.17 -3.92
C LEU A 72 -10.81 6.75 -4.64
N GLU A 73 -10.82 8.06 -4.90
CA GLU A 73 -11.88 8.75 -5.66
C GLU A 73 -11.98 8.24 -7.09
N SER A 74 -10.85 7.91 -7.74
CA SER A 74 -10.83 7.35 -9.10
C SER A 74 -11.38 5.91 -9.18
N ARG A 75 -11.51 5.20 -8.05
CA ARG A 75 -12.05 3.84 -7.98
C ARG A 75 -13.53 3.79 -7.60
N ALA A 76 -14.13 4.91 -7.19
CA ALA A 76 -15.55 5.04 -6.82
C ALA A 76 -16.43 5.33 -8.04
#